data_AF-A0A8S4SJ07-F1
#
_entry.id   AF-A0A8S4SJ07-F1
#
_cell.length_a   1.000
_cell.length_b   1.000
_cell.length_c   1.000
_cell.angle_alpha   90.00
_cell.angle_beta   90.00
_cell.angle_gamma   90.00
#
_symmetry.space_group_name_H-M   'P 1'
#
loop_
_entity.id
_entity.type
_entity.pdbx_description
1 polymer ?
#
loop_
_entity_poly.entity_id
_entity_poly.type
_entity_poly.pdbx_seq_one_letter_code
_entity_poly.pdbx_strand_id
1 'polypeptide(L)'
;MLGVSLLDQIRNAEIRRRTRVTDIAQRVAEVAGHIARRTDGRWGLKVLEWRPRTGKRSVGLPPTRWTDDIRRVAGNRWRQVAQDRALWNSLQKTYVQQWTSIG
;
A
#
# COMPACT_ATOMS: atom_id res chain seq x y z
N MET A 1 -22.75 3.21 -10.63
CA MET A 1 -22.79 2.93 -9.18
C MET A 1 -23.72 1.74 -8.93
N LEU A 2 -23.49 0.94 -7.88
CA LEU A 2 -24.24 -0.31 -7.63
C LEU A 2 -25.71 -0.12 -7.16
N GLY A 3 -26.14 1.10 -6.87
CA GLY A 3 -27.50 1.37 -6.38
C GLY A 3 -27.82 0.74 -5.01
N VAL A 4 -26.79 0.53 -4.18
CA VAL A 4 -26.90 -0.16 -2.89
C VAL A 4 -26.99 0.83 -1.73
N SER A 5 -27.80 0.50 -0.74
CA SER A 5 -27.98 1.26 0.50
C SER A 5 -27.30 0.54 1.69
N LEU A 6 -27.13 1.25 2.81
CA LEU A 6 -26.65 0.63 4.05
C LEU A 6 -27.63 -0.41 4.60
N LEU A 7 -28.93 -0.29 4.29
CA LEU A 7 -29.98 -1.22 4.73
C LEU A 7 -29.88 -2.58 4.05
N ASP A 8 -29.27 -2.64 2.86
CA ASP A 8 -29.10 -3.90 2.13
C ASP A 8 -28.11 -4.84 2.85
N GLN A 9 -27.32 -4.31 3.80
CA GLN A 9 -26.33 -5.03 4.61
C GLN A 9 -25.42 -5.95 3.76
N ILE A 10 -25.12 -5.53 2.54
CA ILE A 10 -24.31 -6.30 1.60
C ILE A 10 -22.88 -6.35 2.13
N ARG A 11 -22.35 -7.56 2.27
CA ARG A 11 -20.96 -7.76 2.70
C ARG A 11 -19.99 -7.10 1.72
N ASN A 12 -18.90 -6.53 2.24
CA ASN A 12 -17.89 -5.88 1.40
C ASN A 12 -17.28 -6.84 0.34
N ALA A 13 -17.15 -8.13 0.67
CA ALA A 13 -16.72 -9.15 -0.28
C ALA A 13 -17.65 -9.25 -1.51
N GLU A 14 -18.95 -9.08 -1.32
CA GLU A 14 -19.94 -9.10 -2.40
C GLU A 14 -19.85 -7.83 -3.26
N ILE A 15 -19.65 -6.67 -2.65
CA ILE A 15 -19.43 -5.41 -3.36
C ILE A 15 -18.17 -5.51 -4.24
N ARG A 16 -17.08 -6.04 -3.69
CA ARG A 16 -15.82 -6.27 -4.42
C ARG A 16 -16.01 -7.24 -5.58
N ARG A 17 -16.76 -8.34 -5.37
CA ARG A 17 -17.10 -9.30 -6.43
C ARG A 17 -17.86 -8.64 -7.59
N ARG A 18 -18.89 -7.85 -7.28
CA ARG A 18 -19.72 -7.18 -8.30
C ARG A 18 -18.95 -6.11 -9.08
N THR A 19 -18.13 -5.33 -8.38
CA THR A 19 -17.40 -4.20 -8.98
C THR A 19 -16.09 -4.61 -9.64
N ARG A 20 -15.56 -5.80 -9.31
CA ARG A 20 -14.24 -6.29 -9.76
C ARG A 20 -13.11 -5.30 -9.46
N VAL A 21 -13.29 -4.47 -8.42
CA VAL A 21 -12.29 -3.49 -7.99
C VAL A 21 -11.08 -4.24 -7.43
N THR A 22 -9.90 -3.90 -7.93
CA THR A 22 -8.63 -4.40 -7.41
C THR A 22 -8.44 -3.94 -5.98
N ASP A 23 -7.98 -4.84 -5.11
CA ASP A 23 -7.71 -4.49 -3.72
C ASP A 23 -6.66 -3.38 -3.61
N ILE A 24 -6.90 -2.45 -2.70
CA ILE A 24 -6.04 -1.27 -2.52
C ILE A 24 -4.62 -1.66 -2.11
N ALA A 25 -4.43 -2.72 -1.31
CA ALA A 25 -3.11 -3.19 -0.90
C ALA A 25 -2.31 -3.65 -2.12
N GLN A 26 -2.96 -4.34 -3.08
CA GLN A 26 -2.31 -4.71 -4.33
C GLN A 26 -1.89 -3.47 -5.12
N ARG A 27 -2.80 -2.50 -5.28
CA ARG A 27 -2.51 -1.29 -6.05
C ARG A 27 -1.39 -0.47 -5.43
N VAL A 28 -1.36 -0.35 -4.10
CA VAL A 28 -0.31 0.37 -3.36
C VAL A 28 1.04 -0.32 -3.57
N ALA A 29 1.10 -1.65 -3.45
CA ALA A 29 2.35 -2.38 -3.59
C ALA A 29 2.92 -2.27 -5.02
N GLU A 30 2.06 -2.29 -6.05
CA GLU A 30 2.42 -2.05 -7.46
C GLU A 30 3.00 -0.66 -7.68
N VAL A 31 2.29 0.37 -7.20
CA VAL A 31 2.69 1.77 -7.35
C VAL A 31 3.99 2.06 -6.61
N ALA A 32 4.18 1.52 -5.40
CA ALA A 32 5.41 1.69 -4.62
C ALA A 32 6.64 1.16 -5.36
N GLY A 33 6.55 -0.04 -5.94
CA GLY A 33 7.63 -0.60 -6.75
C GLY A 33 7.88 0.19 -8.02
N HIS A 34 6.81 0.64 -8.70
CA HIS A 34 6.93 1.48 -9.88
C HIS A 34 7.64 2.80 -9.56
N ILE A 35 7.27 3.48 -8.47
CA ILE A 35 7.90 4.73 -8.04
C ILE A 35 9.38 4.50 -7.67
N ALA A 36 9.71 3.40 -6.98
CA ALA A 36 11.09 3.11 -6.57
C ALA A 36 12.05 2.88 -7.76
N ARG A 37 11.56 2.39 -8.89
CA ARG A 37 12.36 2.13 -10.10
C ARG A 37 12.48 3.34 -11.03
N ARG A 38 11.76 4.42 -10.76
CA ARG A 38 11.78 5.59 -11.62
C ARG A 38 13.00 6.46 -11.33
N THR A 39 13.64 6.92 -12.40
CA THR A 39 14.83 7.79 -12.37
C THR A 39 14.55 9.19 -12.91
N ASP A 40 13.30 9.49 -13.32
CA ASP A 40 12.92 10.72 -14.02
C ASP A 40 12.71 11.94 -13.11
N GLY A 41 13.28 11.93 -11.89
CA GLY A 41 13.30 13.08 -10.98
C GLY A 41 11.95 13.53 -10.42
N ARG A 42 10.84 12.83 -10.70
CA ARG A 42 9.51 13.22 -10.22
C ARG A 42 9.37 13.06 -8.70
N TRP A 43 8.43 13.81 -8.14
CA TRP A 43 8.27 13.92 -6.68
C TRP A 43 7.67 12.68 -6.02
N GLY A 44 7.21 11.67 -6.78
CA GLY A 44 6.59 10.47 -6.21
C GLY A 44 7.46 9.78 -5.16
N LEU A 45 8.76 9.65 -5.43
CA LEU A 45 9.69 9.07 -4.45
C LEU A 45 9.86 9.97 -3.23
N LYS A 46 9.99 11.29 -3.44
CA LYS A 46 10.07 12.28 -2.36
C LYS A 46 8.85 12.19 -1.45
N VAL A 47 7.64 12.08 -2.01
CA VAL A 47 6.38 11.96 -1.26
C VAL A 47 6.33 10.66 -0.46
N LEU A 48 6.70 9.52 -1.06
CA LEU A 48 6.74 8.22 -0.36
C LEU A 48 7.72 8.20 0.81
N GLU A 49 8.85 8.90 0.69
CA GLU A 49 9.86 8.97 1.74
C GLU A 49 9.67 10.14 2.70
N TRP A 50 8.78 11.07 2.36
CA TRP A 50 8.66 12.33 3.08
C TRP A 50 8.29 12.11 4.54
N ARG A 51 9.12 12.66 5.42
CA ARG A 51 8.91 12.72 6.87
C ARG A 51 9.04 14.18 7.32
N PRO A 52 7.95 14.84 7.78
CA PRO A 52 8.05 16.07 8.52
C PRO A 52 8.87 15.79 9.77
N ARG A 53 10.02 16.45 9.86
CA ARG A 53 10.94 16.39 11.01
C ARG A 53 10.53 17.37 12.11
N THR A 54 9.54 18.22 11.84
CA THR A 54 9.09 19.30 12.70
C THR A 54 7.64 19.06 13.15
N GLY A 55 7.40 19.12 14.47
CA GLY A 55 6.07 19.01 15.08
C GLY A 55 5.91 17.78 15.99
N LYS A 56 5.11 17.94 17.06
CA LYS A 56 4.64 16.83 17.90
C LYS A 56 3.29 16.35 17.34
N ARG A 57 3.09 15.04 17.12
CA ARG A 57 1.77 14.48 16.78
C ARG A 57 0.92 14.34 18.04
N SER A 58 -0.39 14.46 17.89
CA SER A 58 -1.36 14.20 18.97
C SER A 58 -1.25 12.76 19.47
N VAL A 59 -1.47 12.58 20.77
CA VAL A 59 -1.50 11.27 21.41
C VAL A 59 -2.66 10.45 20.83
N GLY A 60 -2.42 9.19 20.44
CA GLY A 60 -3.46 8.24 19.98
C GLY A 60 -3.31 7.68 18.57
N LEU A 61 -2.43 8.25 17.72
CA LEU A 61 -2.12 7.67 16.40
C LEU A 61 -0.67 7.17 16.37
N PRO A 62 -0.43 5.89 16.02
CA PRO A 62 0.91 5.40 15.77
C PRO A 62 1.64 6.28 14.75
N PRO A 63 2.96 6.49 14.87
CA PRO A 63 3.74 7.23 13.90
C PRO A 63 3.85 6.53 12.53
N THR A 64 3.19 5.38 12.36
CA THR A 64 3.24 4.51 11.19
C THR A 64 2.91 5.27 9.90
N ARG A 65 3.75 5.08 8.90
CA ARG A 65 3.58 5.56 7.54
C ARG A 65 3.60 4.40 6.56
N TRP A 66 3.18 4.68 5.34
CA TRP A 66 3.25 3.71 4.24
C TRP A 66 4.66 3.17 4.02
N THR A 67 5.71 3.99 4.20
CA THR A 67 7.09 3.50 4.12
C THR A 67 7.41 2.46 5.19
N ASP A 68 6.78 2.55 6.38
CA ASP A 68 6.99 1.58 7.46
C ASP A 68 6.35 0.23 7.10
N ASP A 69 5.17 0.24 6.47
CA ASP A 69 4.53 -0.97 5.95
C ASP A 69 5.38 -1.66 4.87
N ILE A 70 5.96 -0.87 3.96
CA ILE A 70 6.86 -1.38 2.93
C ILE A 70 8.13 -1.95 3.56
N ARG A 71 8.73 -1.25 4.53
CA ARG A 71 9.93 -1.71 5.23
C ARG A 71 9.69 -2.96 6.07
N ARG A 72 8.49 -3.14 6.60
CA ARG A 72 8.11 -4.35 7.34
C ARG A 72 8.22 -5.60 6.47
N VAL A 73 7.90 -5.49 5.18
CA VAL A 73 7.92 -6.62 4.24
C VAL A 73 9.23 -6.71 3.46
N ALA A 74 9.74 -5.58 2.95
CA ALA A 74 10.89 -5.52 2.05
C ALA A 74 12.20 -5.03 2.70
N GLY A 75 12.18 -4.74 4.01
CA GLY A 75 13.32 -4.27 4.78
C GLY A 75 13.71 -2.80 4.54
N ASN A 76 14.74 -2.34 5.25
CA ASN A 76 15.20 -0.95 5.17
C ASN A 76 15.74 -0.55 3.78
N ARG A 77 16.26 -1.54 3.04
CA ARG A 77 16.78 -1.39 1.67
C ARG A 77 15.71 -1.64 0.60
N TRP A 78 14.43 -1.48 0.93
CA TRP A 78 13.30 -1.75 0.03
C TRP A 78 13.42 -1.12 -1.36
N ARG A 79 14.07 0.05 -1.50
CA ARG A 79 14.31 0.69 -2.81
C ARG A 79 15.22 -0.13 -3.73
N GLN A 80 16.23 -0.77 -3.16
CA GLN A 80 17.15 -1.65 -3.88
C GLN A 80 16.46 -2.97 -4.20
N VAL A 81 15.74 -3.52 -3.22
CA VAL A 81 14.90 -4.72 -3.38
C VAL A 81 13.86 -4.52 -4.48
N ALA A 82 13.25 -3.33 -4.57
CA ALA A 82 12.27 -2.99 -5.60
C ALA A 82 12.86 -2.91 -7.01
N GLN A 83 14.18 -2.85 -7.20
CA GLN A 83 14.79 -2.91 -8.53
C GLN A 83 14.65 -4.32 -9.13
N ASP A 84 14.77 -5.36 -8.30
CA ASP A 84 14.48 -6.72 -8.70
C ASP A 84 12.96 -6.93 -8.75
N ARG A 85 12.42 -7.04 -9.97
CA ARG A 85 10.98 -7.22 -10.19
C ARG A 85 10.47 -8.57 -9.68
N ALA A 86 11.26 -9.64 -9.78
CA ALA A 86 10.83 -10.97 -9.36
C ALA A 86 10.74 -11.02 -7.82
N LEU A 87 11.78 -10.52 -7.15
CA LEU A 87 11.79 -10.41 -5.70
C LEU A 87 10.69 -9.48 -5.20
N TRP A 88 10.53 -8.31 -5.83
CA TRP A 88 9.47 -7.36 -5.48
C TRP A 88 8.07 -7.98 -5.64
N ASN A 89 7.81 -8.67 -6.75
CA ASN A 89 6.53 -9.35 -6.97
C ASN A 89 6.22 -10.41 -5.90
N SER A 90 7.23 -11.13 -5.41
CA SER A 90 7.06 -12.09 -4.31
C SER A 90 6.66 -11.38 -3.01
N LEU A 91 7.37 -10.32 -2.66
CA LEU A 91 7.09 -9.51 -1.46
C LEU A 91 5.73 -8.80 -1.53
N GLN A 92 5.31 -8.35 -2.73
CA GLN A 92 3.97 -7.79 -2.95
C GLN A 92 2.89 -8.82 -2.64
N LYS A 93 3.05 -10.08 -3.07
CA LYS A 93 2.09 -11.14 -2.76
C LYS A 93 1.98 -11.36 -1.24
N THR A 94 3.11 -11.42 -0.54
CA THR A 94 3.14 -11.54 0.93
C THR A 94 2.45 -10.35 1.61
N TYR A 95 2.71 -9.13 1.16
CA TYR A 95 2.06 -7.92 1.65
C TYR A 95 0.54 -7.98 1.45
N VAL A 96 0.08 -8.30 0.24
CA VAL A 96 -1.35 -8.41 -0.06
C VAL A 96 -2.00 -9.50 0.79
N GLN A 97 -1.38 -10.67 0.90
CA GLN A 97 -1.87 -11.77 1.73
C GLN A 97 -2.11 -11.34 3.17
N GLN A 98 -1.16 -10.61 3.77
CA GLN A 98 -1.29 -10.08 5.13
C GLN A 98 -2.51 -9.16 5.30
N TRP A 99 -2.83 -8.33 4.31
CA TRP A 99 -3.99 -7.43 4.37
C TRP A 99 -5.31 -8.13 4.05
N THR A 100 -5.27 -9.16 3.18
CA THR A 100 -6.46 -9.94 2.83
C THR A 100 -6.83 -10.99 3.90
N SER A 101 -5.89 -11.43 4.73
CA SER A 101 -6.15 -12.41 5.80
C SER A 101 -6.76 -11.80 7.07
N ILE A 102 -6.76 -10.47 7.18
CA ILE A 102 -7.24 -9.72 8.36
C ILE A 102 -8.72 -9.28 8.19
N GLY A 103 -9.32 -9.49 7.02
CA GLY A 103 -10.72 -9.13 6.73
C GLY A 103 -11.59 -10.34 6.40
#